data_AF-A0A9X9I5B3-F1
#
_entry.id   AF-A0A9X9I5B3-F1
#
_cell.length_a   1.000
_cell.length_b   1.000
_cell.length_c   1.000
_cell.angle_alpha   90.00
_cell.angle_beta   90.00
_cell.angle_gamma   90.00
#
_symmetry.space_group_name_H-M   'P 1'
#
loop_
_entity.id
_entity.type
_entity.pdbx_description
1 polymer ?
#
loop_
_entity_poly.entity_id
_entity_poly.type
_entity_poly.pdbx_seq_one_letter_code
_entity_poly.pdbx_strand_id
1 'polypeptide(L)'
;MGKPVIATSTKSKLGATASMNWFLDSQESSPVAATFRPLINGKEAFTTLHEKIEKAEHSIDIAIWGFQPSMHLKRDGKSKCIGIY
;
A
#
# COMPACT_ATOMS: atom_id res chain seq x y z
N MET A 1 20.79 10.12 11.42
CA MET A 1 19.98 11.25 10.90
C MET A 1 19.99 11.21 9.37
N GLY A 2 18.97 10.60 8.75
CA GLY A 2 18.84 10.54 7.29
C GLY A 2 18.37 11.88 6.72
N LYS A 3 19.00 12.38 5.67
CA LYS A 3 18.55 13.59 4.98
C LYS A 3 17.18 13.34 4.33
N PRO A 4 16.20 14.25 4.48
CA PRO A 4 14.93 14.10 3.79
C PRO A 4 15.17 14.24 2.27
N VAL A 5 14.65 13.30 1.50
CA VAL A 5 14.58 13.43 0.03
C VAL A 5 13.41 14.36 -0.28
N ILE A 6 13.70 15.50 -0.90
CA ILE A 6 12.73 16.59 -1.12
C ILE A 6 11.90 16.30 -2.38
N ALA A 7 10.59 16.15 -2.22
CA ALA A 7 9.63 16.16 -3.33
C ALA A 7 8.70 17.38 -3.19
N THR A 8 9.10 18.52 -3.75
CA THR A 8 8.28 19.75 -3.80
C THR A 8 7.05 19.61 -4.71
N SER A 9 5.95 20.24 -4.28
CA SER A 9 4.74 20.47 -5.08
C SER A 9 4.19 21.88 -4.87
N THR A 10 4.00 22.60 -5.97
CA THR A 10 3.22 23.85 -6.07
C THR A 10 2.15 23.65 -7.14
N LYS A 11 1.23 24.60 -7.39
CA LYS A 11 0.11 24.43 -8.36
C LYS A 11 0.52 24.02 -9.80
N SER A 12 1.80 24.11 -10.17
CA SER A 12 2.39 23.63 -11.43
C SER A 12 3.12 22.27 -11.33
N LYS A 13 3.09 21.62 -10.17
CA LYS A 13 3.87 20.41 -9.85
C LYS A 13 3.08 19.57 -8.83
N LEU A 14 2.32 18.58 -9.27
CA LEU A 14 1.58 17.65 -8.38
C LEU A 14 2.58 16.71 -7.68
N GLY A 15 2.76 16.86 -6.38
CA GLY A 15 3.67 16.01 -5.59
C GLY A 15 3.35 16.09 -4.10
N ALA A 16 3.75 15.09 -3.34
CA ALA A 16 3.54 15.07 -1.90
C ALA A 16 4.81 14.56 -1.22
N THR A 17 5.16 15.14 -0.08
CA THR A 17 6.23 14.64 0.78
C THR A 17 5.67 13.56 1.68
N ALA A 18 6.04 12.30 1.43
CA ALA A 18 5.76 11.21 2.36
C ALA A 18 6.86 11.18 3.43
N SER A 19 6.48 11.33 4.70
CA SER A 19 7.42 11.10 5.80
C SER A 19 7.56 9.60 6.05
N MET A 20 8.79 9.10 6.07
CA MET A 20 9.10 7.69 6.34
C MET A 20 9.30 7.39 7.84
N ASN A 21 8.65 8.16 8.73
CA ASN A 21 8.74 8.03 10.20
C ASN A 21 8.13 6.74 10.79
N TRP A 22 7.96 5.69 10.00
CA TRP A 22 7.37 4.40 10.36
C TRP A 22 8.43 3.31 10.53
N PHE A 23 9.69 3.61 10.20
CA PHE A 23 10.82 2.81 10.68
C PHE A 23 10.96 3.03 12.19
N LEU A 24 10.69 1.96 12.94
CA LEU A 24 10.91 1.93 14.38
C LEU A 24 12.42 1.93 14.66
N ASP A 25 12.85 2.74 15.62
CA ASP A 25 14.24 2.76 16.07
C ASP A 25 14.48 1.63 17.08
N SER A 26 14.45 0.38 16.59
CA SER A 26 14.68 -0.82 17.39
C SER A 26 15.50 -1.86 16.62
N GLN A 27 16.31 -2.66 17.32
CA GLN A 27 17.09 -3.74 16.69
C GLN A 27 16.19 -4.76 15.97
N GLU A 28 15.02 -5.06 16.55
CA GLU A 28 14.04 -6.01 16.01
C GLU A 28 13.33 -5.50 14.73
N SER A 29 13.41 -4.19 14.46
CA SER A 29 12.80 -3.53 13.30
C SER A 29 13.82 -2.79 12.44
N SER A 30 15.07 -3.29 12.43
CA SER A 30 16.15 -2.71 11.64
C SER A 30 15.74 -2.60 10.16
N PRO A 31 15.94 -1.44 9.51
CA PRO A 31 15.58 -1.26 8.11
C PRO A 31 16.31 -2.28 7.22
N VAL A 32 15.57 -2.89 6.29
CA VAL A 32 16.12 -3.78 5.26
C VAL A 32 16.03 -3.12 3.89
N ALA A 33 16.92 -3.50 2.97
CA ALA A 33 16.86 -3.03 1.60
C ALA A 33 15.54 -3.49 0.95
N ALA A 34 14.75 -2.53 0.44
CA ALA A 34 13.44 -2.79 -0.12
C ALA A 34 13.11 -1.82 -1.25
N THR A 35 12.18 -2.21 -2.11
CA THR A 35 11.55 -1.32 -3.09
C THR A 35 10.31 -0.69 -2.48
N PHE A 36 10.11 0.60 -2.68
CA PHE A 36 8.94 1.33 -2.20
C PHE A 36 8.16 1.93 -3.38
N ARG A 37 6.85 1.68 -3.43
CA ARG A 37 5.94 2.33 -4.38
C ARG A 37 4.77 2.95 -3.61
N PRO A 38 4.62 4.29 -3.61
CA PRO A 38 3.43 4.91 -3.06
C PRO A 38 2.23 4.60 -3.97
N LEU A 39 1.10 4.22 -3.35
CA LEU A 39 -0.18 4.01 -4.06
C LEU A 39 -1.16 5.08 -3.57
N ILE A 40 -1.53 5.98 -4.47
CA ILE A 40 -2.33 7.17 -4.11
C ILE A 40 -3.80 6.90 -4.44
N ASN A 41 -4.67 7.15 -3.46
CA ASN A 41 -6.12 6.90 -3.52
C ASN A 41 -6.50 5.41 -3.66
N GLY A 42 -7.80 5.14 -3.48
CA GLY A 42 -8.31 3.77 -3.43
C GLY A 42 -8.22 3.00 -4.76
N LYS A 43 -8.41 3.66 -5.92
CA LYS A 43 -8.49 2.93 -7.21
C LYS A 43 -7.18 2.19 -7.53
N GLU A 44 -6.06 2.88 -7.47
CA GLU A 44 -4.74 2.27 -7.76
C GLU A 44 -4.32 1.34 -6.63
N ALA A 45 -4.50 1.75 -5.37
CA ALA A 45 -4.13 0.96 -4.21
C ALA A 45 -4.85 -0.39 -4.16
N PHE A 46 -6.18 -0.40 -4.26
CA PHE A 46 -6.97 -1.61 -4.16
C PHE A 46 -6.86 -2.50 -5.41
N THR A 47 -6.70 -1.92 -6.61
CA THR A 47 -6.44 -2.73 -7.82
C THR A 47 -5.09 -3.45 -7.72
N THR A 48 -4.04 -2.74 -7.30
CA THR A 48 -2.70 -3.34 -7.12
C THR A 48 -2.72 -4.44 -6.07
N LEU A 49 -3.41 -4.19 -4.94
CA LEU A 49 -3.58 -5.18 -3.89
C LEU A 49 -4.32 -6.42 -4.37
N HIS A 50 -5.44 -6.26 -5.09
CA HIS A 50 -6.24 -7.35 -5.64
C HIS A 50 -5.40 -8.27 -6.54
N GLU A 51 -4.64 -7.68 -7.48
CA GLU A 51 -3.81 -8.45 -8.42
C GLU A 51 -2.64 -9.18 -7.73
N LYS A 52 -2.14 -8.66 -6.61
CA LYS A 52 -1.11 -9.33 -5.80
C LYS A 52 -1.70 -10.47 -4.98
N ILE A 53 -2.88 -10.29 -4.43
CA ILE A 53 -3.63 -11.32 -3.69
C ILE A 53 -3.95 -12.49 -4.62
N GLU A 54 -4.46 -12.22 -5.83
CA GLU A 54 -4.81 -13.25 -6.82
C GLU A 54 -3.61 -14.09 -7.28
N LYS A 55 -2.40 -13.50 -7.28
CA LYS A 55 -1.15 -14.17 -7.69
C LYS A 55 -0.39 -14.82 -6.53
N ALA A 56 -0.88 -14.71 -5.30
CA ALA A 56 -0.18 -15.29 -4.15
C ALA A 56 -0.30 -16.82 -4.19
N GLU A 57 0.85 -17.51 -4.11
CA GLU A 57 0.90 -18.97 -4.24
C GLU A 57 0.83 -19.72 -2.90
N HIS A 58 1.08 -19.02 -1.78
CA HIS A 58 1.26 -19.66 -0.47
C HIS A 58 0.35 -19.05 0.61
N SER A 59 0.66 -17.84 1.09
CA SER A 59 -0.11 -17.18 2.14
C SER A 59 -0.09 -15.66 1.98
N ILE A 60 -1.08 -15.00 2.59
CA ILE A 60 -1.21 -13.55 2.65
C ILE A 60 -1.57 -13.16 4.08
N ASP A 61 -0.75 -12.31 4.69
CA ASP A 61 -1.02 -11.73 6.00
C ASP A 61 -1.52 -10.29 5.85
N ILE A 62 -2.67 -9.98 6.46
CA ILE A 62 -3.31 -8.65 6.39
C ILE A 62 -3.48 -8.12 7.80
N ALA A 63 -2.76 -7.06 8.14
CA ALA A 63 -2.91 -6.33 9.39
C ALA A 63 -3.71 -5.03 9.15
N ILE A 64 -4.96 -5.00 9.62
CA ILE A 64 -5.89 -3.87 9.42
C ILE A 64 -6.78 -3.66 10.65
N TRP A 65 -7.22 -2.43 10.85
CA TRP A 65 -8.14 -2.08 11.93
C TRP A 65 -9.59 -2.55 11.67
N GLY A 66 -10.00 -2.61 10.39
CA GLY A 66 -11.32 -3.07 10.01
C GLY A 66 -11.34 -3.61 8.58
N PHE A 67 -12.12 -4.67 8.37
CA PHE A 67 -12.25 -5.37 7.08
C PHE A 67 -13.71 -5.51 6.71
N GLN A 68 -14.06 -5.16 5.46
CA GLN A 68 -15.37 -5.45 4.90
C GLN A 68 -15.24 -6.55 3.83
N PRO A 69 -15.56 -7.81 4.15
CA PRO A 69 -15.47 -8.97 3.24
C PRO A 69 -16.14 -8.77 1.88
N SER A 70 -17.25 -8.04 1.85
CA SER A 70 -18.06 -7.79 0.66
C SER A 70 -17.56 -6.64 -0.22
N MET A 71 -16.49 -5.94 0.19
CA MET A 71 -15.94 -4.84 -0.60
C MET A 71 -15.22 -5.36 -1.85
N HIS A 72 -15.55 -4.75 -2.99
CA HIS A 72 -14.80 -4.95 -4.23
C HIS A 72 -13.52 -4.12 -4.20
N LEU A 73 -12.36 -4.79 -4.18
CA LEU A 73 -11.05 -4.13 -4.32
C LEU A 73 -10.86 -3.57 -5.74
N LYS A 74 -11.26 -4.34 -6.76
CA LYS A 74 -11.24 -3.93 -8.16
C LYS A 74 -12.67 -3.69 -8.63
N ARG A 75 -12.94 -2.48 -9.14
CA ARG A 75 -14.28 -2.04 -9.55
C ARG A 75 -14.48 -2.20 -11.05
N ASP A 76 -14.49 -3.44 -11.52
CA ASP A 76 -14.70 -3.81 -12.93
C ASP A 76 -16.01 -4.60 -13.17
N GLY A 77 -16.77 -4.87 -12.11
CA GLY A 77 -18.01 -5.64 -12.14
C GLY A 77 -17.82 -7.15 -12.37
N LYS A 78 -16.58 -7.64 -12.34
CA LYS A 78 -16.23 -9.05 -12.64
C LYS A 78 -15.34 -9.67 -11.57
N SER A 79 -14.42 -8.89 -11.03
CA SER A 79 -13.46 -9.32 -10.03
C SER A 79 -14.14 -9.72 -8.74
N LYS A 80 -13.72 -10.86 -8.18
CA LYS A 80 -14.27 -11.37 -6.91
C LYS A 80 -13.87 -10.48 -5.73
N CYS A 81 -14.79 -10.38 -4.77
CA CYS A 81 -14.48 -9.89 -3.43
C CYS A 81 -13.65 -10.94 -2.67
N ILE A 82 -12.90 -10.49 -1.67
CA ILE A 82 -12.01 -11.37 -0.91
C ILE A 82 -12.80 -12.32 0.01
N GLY A 83 -13.91 -11.87 0.59
CA GLY A 83 -14.60 -12.62 1.64
C GLY A 83 -16.02 -13.04 1.30
N ILE A 84 -16.33 -13.26 0.03
CA ILE A 84 -17.58 -13.86 -0.41
C ILE A 84 -17.23 -15.13 -1.18
N TYR A 85 -17.50 -16.29 -0.56
CA TYR A 85 -17.40 -17.62 -1.18
C TYR A 85 -18.75 -17.99 -1.80
#